data_AF-A0A930DQS7-F1
#
_entry.id   AF-A0A930DQS7-F1
#
_cell.length_a   1.000
_cell.length_b   1.000
_cell.length_c   1.000
_cell.angle_alpha   90.00
_cell.angle_beta   90.00
_cell.angle_gamma   90.00
#
_symmetry.space_group_name_H-M   'P 1'
#
loop_
_entity.id
_entity.type
_entity.pdbx_description
1 polymer ?
#
loop_
_entity_poly.entity_id
_entity_poly.type
_entity_poly.pdbx_seq_one_letter_code
_entity_poly.pdbx_strand_id
1 'polypeptide(L)'
;MAANMKSVKLRIKSIQNTMQITKAMELVASSKLRRAKERAENTKPYFQTLKKTLSEIANGNTDFSSPYVKRNASEKWCYVLIAGDRGMAGGYNANLFRALEEEVKGKDFALFPLGKKALEYGRQKHYSIVNENYSLVGELNVSDTYAIGKELCKAYREGEFGHIVLLYTDFISMMSQKVDSLSLLPLSDLKEESEEEAKA
;
A
#
# COMPACT_ATOMS: atom_id res chain seq x y z
N MET A 1 -17.46 17.62 -48.84
CA MET A 1 -17.58 16.21 -48.38
C MET A 1 -16.25 15.45 -48.25
N ALA A 2 -15.17 15.80 -48.98
CA ALA A 2 -13.87 15.11 -48.91
C ALA A 2 -13.10 15.25 -47.57
N ALA A 3 -13.27 16.37 -46.85
CA ALA A 3 -12.66 16.57 -45.53
C ALA A 3 -13.14 15.53 -44.49
N ASN A 4 -14.37 15.01 -44.65
CA ASN A 4 -14.98 14.05 -43.73
C ASN A 4 -14.38 12.64 -43.90
N MET A 5 -14.05 12.22 -45.12
CA MET A 5 -13.50 10.87 -45.34
C MET A 5 -12.02 10.76 -44.93
N LYS A 6 -11.25 11.85 -45.09
CA LYS A 6 -9.86 11.93 -44.62
C LYS A 6 -9.79 11.93 -43.09
N SER A 7 -10.65 12.68 -42.41
CA SER A 7 -10.69 12.69 -40.93
C SER A 7 -11.09 11.33 -40.37
N VAL A 8 -12.06 10.64 -40.99
CA VAL A 8 -12.45 9.27 -40.61
C VAL A 8 -11.27 8.30 -40.75
N LYS A 9 -10.55 8.33 -41.88
CA LYS A 9 -9.36 7.48 -42.08
C LYS A 9 -8.27 7.75 -41.04
N LEU A 10 -8.02 9.01 -40.69
CA LEU A 10 -7.07 9.38 -39.64
C LEU A 10 -7.50 8.85 -38.26
N ARG A 11 -8.79 8.95 -37.93
CA ARG A 11 -9.33 8.44 -36.66
C ARG A 11 -9.21 6.91 -36.57
N ILE A 12 -9.49 6.19 -37.66
CA ILE A 12 -9.29 4.73 -37.72
C ILE A 12 -7.84 4.37 -37.43
N LYS A 13 -6.89 5.05 -38.11
CA LYS A 13 -5.45 4.81 -37.89
C LYS A 13 -5.04 5.12 -36.45
N SER A 14 -5.56 6.19 -35.86
CA SER A 14 -5.31 6.54 -34.45
C SER A 14 -5.81 5.44 -33.50
N ILE A 15 -7.03 4.93 -33.71
CA ILE A 15 -7.61 3.86 -32.87
C ILE A 15 -6.80 2.57 -33.00
N GLN A 16 -6.39 2.21 -34.23
CA GLN A 16 -5.55 1.03 -34.47
C GLN A 16 -4.19 1.14 -33.77
N ASN A 17 -3.56 2.31 -33.83
CA ASN A 17 -2.30 2.56 -33.12
C ASN A 17 -2.48 2.46 -31.60
N THR A 18 -3.52 3.08 -31.04
CA THR A 18 -3.84 2.99 -29.62
C THR A 18 -4.08 1.55 -29.19
N MET A 19 -4.82 0.75 -29.99
CA MET A 19 -5.09 -0.66 -29.73
C MET A 19 -3.80 -1.50 -29.67
N GLN A 20 -2.86 -1.27 -30.58
CA GLN A 20 -1.56 -1.97 -30.58
C GLN A 20 -0.74 -1.62 -29.34
N ILE A 21 -0.70 -0.33 -28.97
CA ILE A 21 0.02 0.13 -27.78
C ILE A 21 -0.58 -0.50 -26.52
N THR A 22 -1.90 -0.46 -26.35
CA THR A 22 -2.54 -1.06 -25.16
C THR A 22 -2.37 -2.57 -25.12
N LYS A 23 -2.37 -3.26 -26.28
CA LYS A 23 -2.09 -4.71 -26.34
C LYS A 23 -0.66 -5.03 -25.91
N ALA A 24 0.33 -4.25 -26.36
CA ALA A 24 1.71 -4.41 -25.92
C ALA A 24 1.85 -4.15 -24.40
N MET A 25 1.20 -3.10 -23.89
CA MET A 25 1.18 -2.80 -22.45
C MET A 25 0.57 -3.93 -21.63
N GLU A 26 -0.54 -4.52 -22.08
CA GLU A 26 -1.20 -5.68 -21.45
C GLU A 26 -0.24 -6.87 -21.32
N LEU A 27 0.49 -7.20 -22.40
CA LEU A 27 1.47 -8.30 -22.39
C LEU A 27 2.63 -8.05 -21.42
N VAL A 28 3.16 -6.83 -21.40
CA VAL A 28 4.23 -6.44 -20.47
C VAL A 28 3.74 -6.48 -19.02
N ALA A 29 2.53 -5.96 -18.76
CA ALA A 29 1.93 -5.96 -17.44
C ALA A 29 1.65 -7.39 -16.94
N SER A 30 1.12 -8.25 -17.80
CA SER A 30 0.88 -9.67 -17.50
C SER A 30 2.17 -10.40 -17.11
N SER A 31 3.26 -10.18 -17.87
CA SER A 31 4.57 -10.75 -17.55
C SER A 31 5.10 -10.28 -16.20
N LYS A 32 4.99 -8.98 -15.90
CA LYS A 32 5.41 -8.40 -14.61
C LYS A 32 4.58 -8.93 -13.44
N LEU A 33 3.26 -9.04 -13.63
CA LEU A 33 2.36 -9.54 -12.60
C LEU A 33 2.64 -11.00 -12.28
N ARG A 34 2.90 -11.84 -13.28
CA ARG A 34 3.29 -13.23 -13.07
C ARG A 34 4.54 -13.32 -12.18
N ARG A 35 5.59 -12.54 -12.49
CA ARG A 35 6.81 -12.50 -11.67
C ARG A 35 6.56 -11.99 -10.26
N ALA A 36 5.70 -10.98 -10.10
CA ALA A 36 5.35 -10.45 -8.78
C ALA A 36 4.56 -11.47 -7.95
N LYS A 37 3.62 -12.18 -8.58
CA LYS A 37 2.83 -13.24 -7.97
C LYS A 37 3.73 -14.39 -7.49
N GLU A 38 4.62 -14.89 -8.34
CA GLU A 38 5.56 -15.96 -7.98
C GLU A 38 6.42 -15.56 -6.77
N ARG A 39 6.92 -14.31 -6.72
CA ARG A 39 7.66 -13.80 -5.55
C ARG A 39 6.80 -13.71 -4.28
N ALA A 40 5.55 -13.26 -4.41
CA ALA A 40 4.62 -13.14 -3.29
C ALA A 40 4.25 -14.52 -2.72
N GLU A 41 3.94 -15.49 -3.58
CA GLU A 41 3.62 -16.87 -3.18
C GLU A 41 4.79 -17.52 -2.43
N ASN A 42 6.02 -17.33 -2.90
CA ASN A 42 7.22 -17.84 -2.22
C ASN A 42 7.46 -17.21 -0.84
N THR A 43 7.00 -15.97 -0.63
CA THR A 43 7.19 -15.23 0.64
C THR A 43 6.03 -15.42 1.60
N LYS A 44 4.86 -15.85 1.11
CA LYS A 44 3.62 -15.95 1.88
C LYS A 44 3.73 -16.84 3.13
N PRO A 45 4.40 -18.02 3.10
CA PRO A 45 4.57 -18.84 4.30
C PRO A 45 5.34 -18.12 5.40
N TYR A 46 6.42 -17.41 5.05
CA TYR A 46 7.20 -16.63 6.00
C TYR A 46 6.35 -15.54 6.67
N PHE A 47 5.60 -14.78 5.87
CA PHE A 47 4.71 -13.74 6.38
C PHE A 47 3.62 -14.29 7.30
N GLN A 48 2.98 -15.40 6.91
CA GLN A 48 1.91 -16.02 7.72
C GLN A 48 2.44 -16.52 9.06
N THR A 49 3.59 -17.20 9.08
CA THR A 49 4.22 -17.64 10.33
C THR A 49 4.61 -16.44 11.19
N LEU A 50 5.22 -15.41 10.60
CA LEU A 50 5.60 -14.19 11.32
C LEU A 50 4.39 -13.49 11.94
N LYS A 51 3.32 -13.23 11.16
CA LYS A 51 2.07 -12.62 11.64
C LYS A 51 1.49 -13.43 12.79
N LYS A 52 1.35 -14.75 12.61
CA LYS A 52 0.82 -15.65 13.64
C LYS A 52 1.64 -15.59 14.94
N THR A 53 2.96 -15.70 14.85
CA THR A 53 3.84 -15.66 16.02
C THR A 53 3.79 -14.30 16.72
N LEU A 54 3.72 -13.19 15.97
CA LEU A 54 3.58 -11.85 16.56
C LEU A 54 2.23 -11.68 17.26
N SER A 55 1.13 -12.17 16.67
CA SER A 55 -0.20 -12.16 17.31
C SER A 55 -0.23 -13.03 18.57
N GLU A 56 0.41 -14.20 18.56
CA GLU A 56 0.56 -15.05 19.76
C GLU A 56 1.35 -14.34 20.87
N ILE A 57 2.43 -13.64 20.52
CA ILE A 57 3.21 -12.83 21.48
C ILE A 57 2.37 -11.69 22.05
N ALA A 58 1.64 -10.96 21.20
CA ALA A 58 0.74 -9.89 21.63
C ALA A 58 -0.39 -10.39 22.56
N ASN A 59 -0.86 -11.62 22.34
CA ASN A 59 -1.91 -12.25 23.15
C ASN A 59 -1.40 -12.85 24.47
N GLY A 60 -0.17 -13.38 24.48
CA GLY A 60 0.34 -14.19 25.59
C GLY A 60 1.15 -13.44 26.66
N ASN A 61 1.62 -12.22 26.39
CA ASN A 61 2.60 -11.54 27.26
C ASN A 61 2.10 -10.20 27.81
N THR A 62 1.44 -10.22 28.96
CA THR A 62 1.13 -9.01 29.75
C THR A 62 2.33 -8.45 30.54
N ASP A 63 3.36 -9.27 30.78
CA ASP A 63 4.52 -8.92 31.61
C ASP A 63 5.75 -8.42 30.81
N PHE A 64 5.71 -8.48 29.48
CA PHE A 64 6.85 -8.09 28.63
C PHE A 64 6.85 -6.57 28.39
N SER A 65 7.79 -5.84 29.00
CA SER A 65 7.96 -4.40 28.78
C SER A 65 8.71 -4.09 27.48
N SER A 66 8.16 -4.48 26.33
CA SER A 66 8.66 -4.00 25.05
C SER A 66 8.06 -2.62 24.73
N PRO A 67 8.87 -1.66 24.26
CA PRO A 67 8.35 -0.37 23.80
C PRO A 67 7.41 -0.51 22.60
N TYR A 68 7.39 -1.65 21.92
CA TYR A 68 6.52 -1.90 20.76
C TYR A 68 5.20 -2.59 21.09
N VAL A 69 5.05 -3.12 22.32
CA VAL A 69 3.83 -3.81 22.75
C VAL A 69 2.84 -2.83 23.38
N LYS A 70 3.34 -1.85 24.13
CA LYS A 70 2.51 -0.83 24.80
C LYS A 70 2.30 0.38 23.91
N ARG A 71 1.10 0.96 23.95
CA ARG A 71 0.83 2.31 23.42
C ARG A 71 1.77 3.31 24.09
N ASN A 72 2.39 4.17 23.27
CA ASN A 72 3.13 5.33 23.77
C ASN A 72 2.15 6.48 24.06
N ALA A 73 2.65 7.67 24.39
CA ALA A 73 1.81 8.82 24.74
C ALA A 73 1.30 9.64 23.53
N SER A 74 1.71 9.28 22.31
CA SER A 74 1.29 9.98 21.09
C SER A 74 -0.03 9.39 20.60
N GLU A 75 -0.95 10.24 20.17
CA GLU A 75 -2.20 9.83 19.51
C GLU A 75 -2.11 9.98 17.98
N LYS A 76 -0.94 10.40 17.47
CA LYS A 76 -0.74 10.67 16.04
C LYS A 76 -0.53 9.37 15.26
N TRP A 77 -1.21 9.25 14.13
CA TRP A 77 -1.17 8.09 13.26
C TRP A 77 -0.13 8.27 12.14
N CYS A 78 0.56 7.19 11.78
CA CYS A 78 1.36 7.13 10.56
C CYS A 78 0.74 6.08 9.62
N TYR A 79 0.30 6.54 8.45
CA TYR A 79 -0.24 5.67 7.41
C TYR A 79 0.83 5.41 6.36
N VAL A 80 1.35 4.18 6.34
CA VAL A 80 2.22 3.68 5.28
C VAL A 80 1.34 3.28 4.10
N LEU A 81 1.35 4.09 3.06
CA LEU A 81 0.44 3.93 1.91
C LEU A 81 1.19 3.35 0.71
N ILE A 82 0.87 2.12 0.30
CA ILE A 82 1.46 1.49 -0.90
C ILE A 82 0.57 1.73 -2.12
N ALA A 83 0.92 2.70 -2.95
CA ALA A 83 0.25 2.96 -4.21
C ALA A 83 1.15 2.65 -5.42
N GLY A 84 0.56 2.54 -6.60
CA GLY A 84 1.30 2.25 -7.83
C GLY A 84 2.09 3.45 -8.35
N ASP A 85 3.08 3.19 -9.19
CA ASP A 85 3.93 4.25 -9.77
C ASP A 85 3.29 4.93 -10.99
N ARG A 86 2.30 4.27 -11.61
CA ARG A 86 1.72 4.67 -12.90
C ARG A 86 0.18 4.71 -12.85
N GLY A 87 -0.39 5.43 -13.81
CA GLY A 87 -1.82 5.38 -14.12
C GLY A 87 -2.20 4.20 -15.00
N MET A 88 -3.39 4.26 -15.62
CA MET A 88 -3.93 3.22 -16.52
C MET A 88 -4.05 1.83 -15.84
N ALA A 89 -4.30 1.81 -14.54
CA ALA A 89 -4.46 0.60 -13.72
C ALA A 89 -5.91 0.46 -13.19
N GLY A 90 -6.89 0.95 -13.96
CA GLY A 90 -8.29 0.99 -13.54
C GLY A 90 -8.48 1.73 -12.21
N GLY A 91 -9.26 1.13 -11.31
CA GLY A 91 -9.58 1.70 -9.99
C GLY A 91 -8.51 1.51 -8.92
N TYR A 92 -7.36 0.88 -9.21
CA TYR A 92 -6.36 0.47 -8.20
C TYR A 92 -5.99 1.57 -7.20
N ASN A 93 -5.41 2.68 -7.69
CA ASN A 93 -5.01 3.78 -6.80
C ASN A 93 -6.22 4.52 -6.23
N ALA A 94 -7.29 4.68 -7.01
CA ALA A 94 -8.47 5.45 -6.58
C ALA A 94 -9.23 4.75 -5.43
N ASN A 95 -9.30 3.41 -5.45
CA ASN A 95 -9.90 2.64 -4.37
C ASN A 95 -9.08 2.78 -3.09
N LEU A 96 -7.74 2.69 -3.21
CA LEU A 96 -6.82 2.85 -2.09
C LEU A 96 -6.94 4.24 -1.44
N PHE A 97 -7.01 5.30 -2.24
CA PHE A 97 -7.17 6.66 -1.74
C PHE A 97 -8.52 6.89 -1.06
N ARG A 98 -9.60 6.29 -1.58
CA ARG A 98 -10.92 6.34 -0.91
C ARG A 98 -10.88 5.65 0.46
N ALA A 99 -10.24 4.48 0.54
CA ALA A 99 -10.07 3.78 1.82
C ALA A 99 -9.25 4.60 2.82
N LEU A 100 -8.15 5.23 2.36
CA LEU A 100 -7.36 6.13 3.20
C LEU A 100 -8.21 7.30 3.72
N GLU A 101 -8.95 7.97 2.85
CA GLU A 101 -9.83 9.09 3.23
C GLU A 101 -10.90 8.68 4.24
N GLU A 102 -11.34 7.42 4.25
CA GLU A 102 -12.28 6.88 5.23
C GLU A 102 -11.60 6.56 6.56
N GLU A 103 -10.43 5.91 6.52
CA GLU A 103 -9.67 5.51 7.71
C GLU A 103 -9.15 6.69 8.54
N VAL A 104 -8.76 7.78 7.89
CA VAL A 104 -8.13 8.95 8.55
C VAL A 104 -9.15 9.95 9.10
N LYS A 105 -10.47 9.75 8.91
CA LYS A 105 -11.47 10.71 9.36
C LYS A 105 -11.39 10.92 10.87
N GLY A 106 -11.16 12.17 11.27
CA GLY A 106 -11.09 12.56 12.69
C GLY A 106 -9.79 12.15 13.39
N LYS A 107 -8.79 11.64 12.67
CA LYS A 107 -7.47 11.28 13.23
C LYS A 107 -6.43 12.34 12.86
N ASP A 108 -5.53 12.67 13.79
CA ASP A 108 -4.29 13.37 13.47
C ASP A 108 -3.33 12.36 12.85
N PHE A 109 -2.85 12.62 11.63
CA PHE A 109 -2.05 11.66 10.89
C PHE A 109 -0.96 12.28 10.02
N ALA A 110 0.05 11.47 9.74
CA ALA A 110 1.02 11.69 8.69
C ALA A 110 1.03 10.52 7.70
N LEU A 111 1.38 10.82 6.46
CA LEU A 111 1.48 9.85 5.37
C LEU A 111 2.94 9.47 5.16
N PHE A 112 3.22 8.18 5.13
CA PHE A 112 4.47 7.61 4.64
C PHE A 112 4.20 7.03 3.24
N PRO A 113 4.35 7.81 2.16
CA PRO A 113 4.02 7.37 0.82
C PRO A 113 5.06 6.39 0.26
N LEU A 114 4.58 5.23 -0.17
CA LEU A 114 5.32 4.28 -1.00
C LEU A 114 4.73 4.30 -2.40
N GLY A 115 5.53 4.75 -3.37
CA GLY A 115 5.14 4.88 -4.77
C GLY A 115 4.71 6.27 -5.20
N LYS A 116 4.83 6.51 -6.51
CA LYS A 116 4.69 7.84 -7.09
C LYS A 116 3.29 8.40 -6.89
N LYS A 117 2.26 7.57 -7.04
CA LYS A 117 0.87 8.02 -6.88
C LYS A 117 0.51 8.32 -5.44
N ALA A 118 1.09 7.63 -4.46
CA ALA A 118 0.89 7.95 -3.04
C ALA A 118 1.47 9.33 -2.72
N LEU A 119 2.70 9.61 -3.18
CA LEU A 119 3.36 10.90 -2.96
C LEU A 119 2.63 12.06 -3.64
N GLU A 120 2.26 11.89 -4.92
CA GLU A 120 1.50 12.90 -5.68
C GLU A 120 0.16 13.22 -5.00
N TYR A 121 -0.56 12.18 -4.54
CA TYR A 121 -1.85 12.34 -3.89
C TYR A 121 -1.73 13.01 -2.52
N GLY A 122 -0.76 12.61 -1.70
CA GLY A 122 -0.48 13.26 -0.41
C GLY A 122 -0.16 14.75 -0.57
N ARG A 123 0.66 15.11 -1.58
CA ARG A 123 0.96 16.51 -1.90
C ARG A 123 -0.27 17.28 -2.36
N GLN A 124 -1.08 16.70 -3.24
CA GLN A 124 -2.31 17.31 -3.73
C GLN A 124 -3.30 17.61 -2.59
N LYS A 125 -3.36 16.74 -1.59
CA LYS A 125 -4.24 16.87 -0.41
C LYS A 125 -3.62 17.67 0.74
N HIS A 126 -2.37 18.13 0.58
CA HIS A 126 -1.62 18.84 1.63
C HIS A 126 -1.50 18.06 2.95
N TYR A 127 -1.37 16.74 2.87
CA TYR A 127 -1.10 15.91 4.06
C TYR A 127 0.34 16.11 4.57
N SER A 128 0.57 15.84 5.85
CA SER A 128 1.92 15.78 6.42
C SER A 128 2.65 14.57 5.85
N ILE A 129 3.72 14.78 5.07
CA ILE A 129 4.47 13.71 4.41
C ILE A 129 5.73 13.40 5.22
N VAL A 130 5.90 12.15 5.63
CA VAL A 130 7.02 11.70 6.46
C VAL A 130 8.29 11.52 5.62
N ASN A 131 8.16 11.04 4.39
CA ASN A 131 9.29 10.78 3.51
C ASN A 131 8.97 11.06 2.03
N GLU A 132 10.01 11.27 1.22
CA GLU A 132 9.88 11.37 -0.25
C GLU A 132 10.80 10.41 -1.02
N ASN A 133 11.57 9.59 -0.30
CA ASN A 133 12.68 8.80 -0.83
C ASN A 133 12.23 7.54 -1.61
N TYR A 134 11.00 7.05 -1.39
CA TYR A 134 10.52 5.77 -1.91
C TYR A 134 9.40 5.94 -2.94
N SER A 135 9.61 6.84 -3.89
CA SER A 135 8.61 7.19 -4.90
C SER A 135 8.43 6.15 -6.02
N LEU A 136 9.22 5.07 -6.05
CA LEU A 136 9.08 3.99 -7.04
C LEU A 136 9.01 2.63 -6.35
N VAL A 137 7.80 2.07 -6.22
CA VAL A 137 7.60 0.76 -5.56
C VAL A 137 8.27 -0.35 -6.34
N GLY A 138 8.30 -0.25 -7.67
CA GLY A 138 8.92 -1.25 -8.53
C GLY A 138 10.43 -1.44 -8.32
N GLU A 139 11.11 -0.48 -7.68
CA GLU A 139 12.55 -0.49 -7.42
C GLU A 139 12.91 -0.87 -5.98
N LEU A 140 11.92 -0.95 -5.09
CA LEU A 140 12.13 -1.33 -3.69
C LEU A 140 12.70 -2.75 -3.59
N ASN A 141 13.80 -2.85 -2.84
CA ASN A 141 14.44 -4.11 -2.51
C ASN A 141 14.32 -4.40 -0.99
N VAL A 142 14.81 -5.57 -0.56
CA VAL A 142 14.72 -6.00 0.85
C VAL A 142 15.52 -5.09 1.79
N SER A 143 16.61 -4.48 1.32
CA SER A 143 17.36 -3.54 2.15
C SER A 143 16.62 -2.21 2.35
N ASP A 144 15.86 -1.75 1.34
CA ASP A 144 15.00 -0.58 1.47
C ASP A 144 13.87 -0.83 2.46
N THR A 145 13.21 -1.99 2.40
CA THR A 145 12.14 -2.33 3.35
C THR A 145 12.65 -2.46 4.78
N TYR A 146 13.88 -2.96 4.97
CA TYR A 146 14.54 -2.95 6.28
C TYR A 146 14.83 -1.52 6.78
N ALA A 147 15.30 -0.63 5.92
CA ALA A 147 15.54 0.77 6.26
C ALA A 147 14.24 1.48 6.67
N ILE A 148 13.17 1.29 5.90
CA ILE A 148 11.82 1.81 6.20
C ILE A 148 11.35 1.30 7.57
N GLY A 149 11.45 -0.01 7.82
CA GLY A 149 11.06 -0.59 9.11
C GLY A 149 11.84 0.01 10.27
N LYS A 150 13.15 0.23 10.11
CA LYS A 150 14.00 0.84 11.14
C LYS A 150 13.63 2.30 11.41
N GLU A 151 13.31 3.06 10.37
CA GLU A 151 12.85 4.45 10.47
C GLU A 151 11.52 4.53 11.24
N LEU A 152 10.53 3.74 10.83
CA LEU A 152 9.22 3.66 11.48
C LEU A 152 9.32 3.24 12.96
N CYS A 153 10.12 2.20 13.26
CA CYS A 153 10.38 1.77 14.63
C CYS A 153 11.10 2.82 15.47
N LYS A 154 11.95 3.66 14.86
CA LYS A 154 12.61 4.77 15.56
C LYS A 154 11.60 5.87 15.88
N ALA A 155 10.83 6.33 14.89
CA ALA A 155 9.80 7.36 15.07
C ALA A 155 8.76 6.96 16.13
N TYR A 156 8.36 5.69 16.16
CA TYR A 156 7.48 5.15 17.20
C TYR A 156 8.08 5.26 18.61
N ARG A 157 9.34 4.84 18.77
CA ARG A 157 10.04 4.87 20.08
C ARG A 157 10.29 6.28 20.57
N GLU A 158 10.50 7.22 19.66
CA GLU A 158 10.69 8.64 19.97
C GLU A 158 9.37 9.35 20.26
N GLY A 159 8.22 8.66 20.12
CA GLY A 159 6.91 9.22 20.41
C GLY A 159 6.37 10.12 19.31
N GLU A 160 6.93 10.09 18.11
CA GLU A 160 6.42 10.86 16.98
C GLU A 160 5.05 10.33 16.52
N PHE A 161 4.89 9.02 16.50
CA PHE A 161 3.65 8.33 16.15
C PHE A 161 3.24 7.35 17.24
N GLY A 162 1.96 7.33 17.57
CA GLY A 162 1.34 6.38 18.48
C GLY A 162 0.81 5.13 17.82
N HIS A 163 0.53 5.23 16.52
CA HIS A 163 0.00 4.13 15.71
C HIS A 163 0.64 4.16 14.33
N ILE A 164 0.99 2.99 13.81
CA ILE A 164 1.54 2.81 12.46
C ILE A 164 0.71 1.75 11.76
N VAL A 165 0.09 2.14 10.65
CA VAL A 165 -0.81 1.30 9.86
C VAL A 165 -0.29 1.19 8.43
N LEU A 166 -0.30 -0.03 7.89
CA LEU A 166 -0.01 -0.31 6.50
C LEU A 166 -1.30 -0.39 5.70
N LEU A 167 -1.51 0.54 4.78
CA LEU A 167 -2.65 0.52 3.86
C LEU A 167 -2.18 0.08 2.47
N TYR A 168 -2.70 -1.06 2.01
CA TYR A 168 -2.25 -1.72 0.80
C TYR A 168 -3.42 -2.36 0.04
N THR A 169 -3.15 -2.85 -1.17
CA THR A 169 -4.13 -3.60 -1.95
C THR A 169 -3.76 -5.08 -1.92
N ASP A 170 -4.63 -5.91 -1.33
CA ASP A 170 -4.51 -7.36 -1.38
C ASP A 170 -4.95 -7.90 -2.75
N PHE A 171 -4.14 -8.83 -3.26
CA PHE A 171 -4.35 -9.44 -4.56
C PHE A 171 -5.12 -10.75 -4.38
N ILE A 172 -6.42 -10.73 -4.69
CA ILE A 172 -7.27 -11.93 -4.65
C ILE A 172 -7.25 -12.62 -6.01
N SER A 173 -7.49 -11.88 -7.09
CA SER A 173 -7.43 -12.38 -8.46
C SER A 173 -7.17 -11.26 -9.47
N MET A 174 -7.01 -11.62 -10.74
CA MET A 174 -6.92 -10.65 -11.84
C MET A 174 -8.10 -9.67 -11.89
N MET A 175 -9.28 -10.14 -11.49
CA MET A 175 -10.54 -9.38 -11.55
C MET A 175 -10.91 -8.75 -10.21
N SER A 176 -10.32 -9.22 -9.10
CA SER A 176 -10.67 -8.78 -7.75
C SER A 176 -9.42 -8.40 -6.96
N GLN A 177 -9.37 -7.15 -6.54
CA GLN A 177 -8.31 -6.56 -5.74
C GLN A 177 -8.99 -5.74 -4.66
N LYS A 178 -8.70 -6.04 -3.39
CA LYS A 178 -9.38 -5.41 -2.25
C LYS A 178 -8.36 -4.57 -1.49
N VAL A 179 -8.76 -3.38 -1.08
CA VAL A 179 -7.94 -2.58 -0.18
C VAL A 179 -8.06 -3.15 1.22
N ASP A 180 -6.93 -3.26 1.89
CA ASP A 180 -6.81 -3.82 3.23
C ASP A 180 -5.86 -2.98 4.08
N SER A 181 -6.11 -2.96 5.38
CA SER A 181 -5.34 -2.22 6.38
C SER A 181 -4.75 -3.19 7.39
N LEU A 182 -3.47 -3.05 7.69
CA LEU A 182 -2.77 -3.88 8.67
C LEU A 182 -2.07 -2.99 9.68
N SER A 183 -2.44 -3.12 10.94
CA SER A 183 -1.78 -2.45 12.06
C SER A 183 -0.40 -3.06 12.29
N LEU A 184 0.64 -2.23 12.30
CA LEU A 184 2.03 -2.68 12.49
C LEU A 184 2.50 -2.43 13.92
N LEU A 185 2.24 -1.24 14.45
CA LEU A 185 2.62 -0.83 15.79
C LEU A 185 1.53 0.05 16.41
N PRO A 186 1.30 -0.05 17.74
CA PRO A 186 1.81 -1.08 18.64
C PRO A 186 1.32 -2.48 18.32
N LEU A 187 2.02 -3.50 18.80
CA LEU A 187 1.62 -4.90 18.64
C LEU A 187 0.28 -5.22 19.34
N SER A 188 -0.17 -4.39 20.28
CA SER A 188 -1.51 -4.50 20.86
C SER A 188 -2.63 -4.32 19.83
N ASP A 189 -2.39 -3.52 18.78
CA ASP A 189 -3.42 -3.26 17.77
C ASP A 189 -3.58 -4.44 16.79
N LEU A 190 -2.52 -5.26 16.61
CA LEU A 190 -2.61 -6.55 15.90
C LEU A 190 -3.57 -7.54 16.56
N LYS A 191 -3.76 -7.44 17.88
CA LYS A 191 -4.70 -8.29 18.61
C LYS A 191 -6.15 -7.92 18.27
N GLU A 192 -6.45 -6.63 18.23
CA GLU A 192 -7.80 -6.11 17.94
C GLU A 192 -8.27 -6.56 16.54
N GLU A 193 -7.38 -6.53 15.53
CA GLU A 193 -7.70 -7.02 14.17
C GLU A 193 -8.02 -8.52 14.13
N SER A 194 -7.31 -9.36 14.90
CA SER A 194 -7.54 -10.81 14.91
C SER A 194 -8.88 -11.20 15.52
N GLU A 195 -9.40 -10.39 16.45
CA GLU A 195 -10.72 -10.61 17.07
C GLU A 195 -11.87 -10.14 16.16
N GLU A 196 -11.64 -9.16 15.29
CA GLU A 196 -12.60 -8.73 14.26
C GLU A 196 -12.70 -9.74 13.10
N GLU A 197 -11.56 -10.27 12.62
CA GLU A 197 -11.53 -11.33 11.59
C GLU A 197 -12.22 -12.63 12.06
N ALA A 198 -12.16 -12.97 13.35
CA ALA A 198 -12.79 -14.17 13.91
C ALA A 198 -14.31 -14.04 14.13
N LYS A 199 -14.85 -12.81 14.11
CA LYS A 199 -16.28 -12.53 14.29
C LYS A 199 -17.03 -12.28 12.98
N ALA A 200 -16.31 -12.07 11.87
CA ALA A 200 -16.83 -11.85 10.52
C ALA A 200 -16.94 -13.16 9.72
#